data_AF-A0AAJ2WDR5-F1
#
_entry.id   AF-A0AAJ2WDR5-F1
#
_cell.length_a   1.000
_cell.length_b   1.000
_cell.length_c   1.000
_cell.angle_alpha   90.00
_cell.angle_beta   90.00
_cell.angle_gamma   90.00
#
_symmetry.space_group_name_H-M   'P 1'
#
loop_
_entity.id
_entity.type
_entity.pdbx_description
1 polymer ?
#
loop_
_entity_poly.entity_id
_entity_poly.type
_entity_poly.pdbx_seq_one_letter_code
_entity_poly.pdbx_strand_id
1 'polypeptide(L)'
;MKHRYTSLLLALLLTLPLAGCGGEPVSDDTVMTTDGASDEVSSESDESVPGSTLAAPDLPKTDMEGKTFTILAEDWWTYAPLAITDIAPSEMNGEVLNDASFRRRSAISEKYNCVINDEHIEDDPANGTAKLLKSVTAG
;
A
#
# COMPACT_ATOMS: atom_id res chain seq x y z
N MET A 1 11.80 -11.47 -44.25
CA MET A 1 10.38 -11.92 -44.24
C MET A 1 9.90 -12.44 -42.88
N LYS A 2 10.59 -12.17 -41.75
CA LYS A 2 10.23 -12.72 -40.42
C LYS A 2 9.37 -11.77 -39.56
N HIS A 3 9.41 -10.46 -39.82
CA HIS A 3 8.63 -9.43 -39.11
C HIS A 3 7.17 -9.28 -39.59
N ARG A 4 6.76 -10.04 -40.61
CA ARG A 4 5.37 -10.02 -41.10
C ARG A 4 4.44 -10.88 -40.25
N TYR A 5 4.99 -11.91 -39.60
CA TYR A 5 4.22 -12.84 -38.76
C TYR A 5 4.00 -12.30 -37.34
N THR A 6 4.89 -11.44 -36.84
CA THR A 6 4.78 -10.82 -35.51
C THR A 6 3.63 -9.80 -35.44
N SER A 7 3.35 -9.10 -36.54
CA SER A 7 2.23 -8.14 -36.62
C SER A 7 0.86 -8.83 -36.67
N LEU A 8 0.78 -10.00 -37.30
CA LEU A 8 -0.44 -10.81 -37.39
C LEU A 8 -0.83 -11.45 -36.05
N LEU A 9 0.16 -11.82 -35.22
CA LEU A 9 -0.07 -12.41 -33.90
C LEU A 9 -0.68 -11.37 -32.91
N LEU A 10 -0.27 -10.10 -33.03
CA LEU A 10 -0.74 -9.03 -32.16
C LEU A 10 -2.19 -8.60 -32.47
N ALA A 11 -2.60 -8.66 -33.74
CA ALA A 11 -3.98 -8.38 -34.15
C ALA A 11 -4.98 -9.46 -33.70
N LEU A 12 -4.53 -10.69 -33.48
CA LEU A 12 -5.38 -11.82 -33.08
C LEU A 12 -5.71 -11.81 -31.57
N LEU A 13 -4.88 -11.20 -30.72
CA LEU A 13 -5.15 -11.11 -29.28
C LEU A 13 -6.23 -10.08 -28.93
N LEU A 14 -6.57 -9.17 -29.86
CA LEU A 14 -7.50 -8.06 -29.59
C LEU A 14 -8.98 -8.44 -29.71
N THR A 15 -9.30 -9.68 -30.10
CA THR A 15 -10.68 -10.12 -30.37
C THR A 15 -11.24 -11.09 -29.35
N LEU A 16 -10.62 -11.25 -28.17
CA LEU A 16 -11.23 -12.04 -27.09
C LEU A 16 -12.32 -11.20 -26.40
N PRO A 17 -13.61 -11.55 -26.49
CA PRO A 17 -14.63 -10.93 -25.67
C PRO A 17 -14.40 -11.34 -24.21
N LEU A 18 -14.34 -10.36 -23.31
CA LEU A 18 -14.42 -10.59 -21.87
C LEU A 18 -15.83 -11.15 -21.60
N ALA A 19 -15.95 -12.48 -21.50
CA ALA A 19 -17.11 -13.11 -20.88
C ALA A 19 -17.08 -12.70 -19.41
N GLY A 20 -17.82 -11.64 -19.10
CA GLY A 20 -18.06 -11.16 -17.75
C GLY A 20 -18.67 -12.26 -16.89
N CYS A 21 -18.22 -12.29 -15.64
CA CYS A 21 -18.80 -13.08 -14.57
C CYS A 21 -20.31 -12.79 -14.48
N GLY A 22 -21.12 -13.83 -14.55
CA GLY A 22 -22.56 -13.74 -14.41
C GLY A 22 -22.96 -13.20 -13.04
N GLY A 23 -23.61 -12.04 -13.04
CA GLY A 23 -24.53 -11.61 -12.00
C GLY A 23 -25.90 -11.44 -12.65
N GLU A 24 -26.87 -12.20 -12.16
CA GLU A 24 -28.25 -12.26 -12.65
C GLU A 24 -28.95 -10.88 -12.67
N PRO A 25 -29.75 -10.55 -13.69
CA PRO A 25 -30.54 -9.33 -13.68
C PRO A 25 -31.85 -9.56 -12.91
N VAL A 26 -32.04 -8.83 -11.81
CA VAL A 26 -33.38 -8.51 -11.30
C VAL A 26 -33.77 -7.18 -11.91
N SER A 27 -34.71 -7.24 -12.85
CA SER A 27 -35.50 -6.09 -13.28
C SER A 27 -36.56 -5.81 -12.23
N ASP A 28 -36.61 -4.59 -11.70
CA ASP A 28 -37.90 -3.89 -11.58
C ASP A 28 -37.70 -2.37 -11.67
N ASP A 29 -38.63 -1.76 -12.38
CA ASP A 29 -38.69 -0.36 -12.78
C ASP A 29 -39.43 0.43 -11.69
N THR A 30 -38.89 1.58 -11.25
CA THR A 30 -39.71 2.72 -10.80
C THR A 30 -38.85 4.00 -10.79
N VAL A 31 -39.24 4.93 -11.65
CA VAL A 31 -38.80 6.33 -11.74
C VAL A 31 -39.29 7.15 -10.54
N MET A 32 -38.46 8.03 -9.96
CA MET A 32 -38.80 9.43 -9.61
C MET A 32 -37.55 10.25 -9.22
N THR A 33 -37.46 11.44 -9.83
CA THR A 33 -36.52 12.55 -9.62
C THR A 33 -36.62 13.17 -8.21
N THR A 34 -35.52 13.72 -7.64
CA THR A 34 -35.37 15.10 -7.10
C THR A 34 -34.01 15.31 -6.38
N ASP A 35 -33.22 16.22 -6.95
CA ASP A 35 -32.43 17.33 -6.37
C ASP A 35 -31.63 17.21 -5.05
N GLY A 36 -30.32 17.49 -5.17
CA GLY A 36 -29.53 18.42 -4.34
C GLY A 36 -29.47 18.28 -2.82
N ALA A 37 -28.34 17.75 -2.31
CA ALA A 37 -27.65 18.30 -1.15
C ALA A 37 -26.20 17.81 -1.11
N SER A 38 -25.28 18.77 -1.13
CA SER A 38 -23.89 18.60 -0.71
C SER A 38 -23.90 18.21 0.76
N ASP A 39 -23.33 17.07 1.10
CA ASP A 39 -22.97 16.74 2.48
C ASP A 39 -21.52 16.27 2.49
N GLU A 40 -20.68 17.04 3.17
CA GLU A 40 -19.30 16.69 3.47
C GLU A 40 -19.30 15.41 4.30
N VAL A 41 -18.98 14.29 3.67
CA VAL A 41 -18.67 13.06 4.38
C VAL A 41 -17.25 13.20 4.95
N SER A 42 -17.14 13.85 6.11
CA SER A 42 -16.00 13.64 7.01
C SER A 42 -16.13 12.24 7.61
N SER A 43 -15.65 11.25 6.87
CA SER A 43 -15.51 9.88 7.34
C SER A 43 -14.23 9.76 8.15
N GLU A 44 -14.22 10.30 9.38
CA GLU A 44 -13.30 9.81 10.42
C GLU A 44 -13.85 8.44 10.89
N SER A 45 -13.66 7.42 10.05
CA SER A 45 -13.89 6.02 10.42
C SER A 45 -12.70 5.56 11.24
N ASP A 46 -12.76 5.79 12.55
CA ASP A 46 -11.92 5.11 13.54
C ASP A 46 -12.40 3.65 13.59
N GLU A 47 -11.92 2.85 12.63
CA GLU A 47 -12.18 1.42 12.61
C GLU A 47 -11.30 0.77 13.68
N SER A 48 -11.82 0.77 14.90
CA SER A 48 -11.24 0.10 16.05
C SER A 48 -11.00 -1.37 15.69
N VAL A 49 -9.75 -1.76 15.57
CA VAL A 49 -9.35 -3.16 15.39
C VAL A 49 -9.87 -3.96 16.60
N PRO A 50 -10.67 -5.02 16.42
CA PRO A 50 -11.14 -5.83 17.54
C PRO A 50 -9.93 -6.55 18.14
N GLY A 51 -9.40 -6.01 19.25
CA GLY A 51 -8.26 -6.57 19.96
C GLY A 51 -7.35 -5.59 20.69
N SER A 52 -7.41 -4.28 20.40
CA SER A 52 -6.66 -3.28 21.17
C SER A 52 -7.52 -2.74 22.32
N THR A 53 -7.10 -3.01 23.56
CA THR A 53 -7.63 -2.33 24.76
C THR A 53 -6.96 -0.98 25.02
N LEU A 54 -5.95 -0.64 24.22
CA LEU A 54 -5.23 0.62 24.32
C LEU A 54 -5.96 1.68 23.48
N ALA A 55 -6.24 2.81 24.13
CA ALA A 55 -6.70 4.00 23.42
C ALA A 55 -5.67 4.40 22.35
N ALA A 56 -6.15 4.86 21.19
CA ALA A 56 -5.28 5.40 20.16
C ALA A 56 -4.42 6.54 20.75
N PRO A 57 -3.14 6.65 20.38
CA PRO A 57 -2.29 7.70 20.88
C PRO A 57 -2.82 9.07 20.43
N ASP A 58 -3.02 9.97 21.39
CA ASP A 58 -3.42 11.36 21.15
C ASP A 58 -2.20 12.16 20.66
N LEU A 59 -1.95 12.06 19.35
CA LEU A 59 -0.88 12.76 18.66
C LEU A 59 -1.45 13.96 17.91
N PRO A 60 -0.74 15.11 17.88
CA PRO A 60 -1.20 16.29 17.17
C PRO A 60 -1.41 15.98 15.68
N LYS A 61 -2.43 16.60 15.08
CA LYS A 61 -2.56 16.63 13.61
C LYS A 61 -1.37 17.44 13.07
N THR A 62 -0.59 16.86 12.17
CA THR A 62 0.59 17.51 11.58
C THR A 62 0.69 17.07 10.13
N ASP A 63 0.79 18.03 9.22
CA ASP A 63 1.11 17.76 7.82
C ASP A 63 2.63 17.67 7.67
N MET A 64 3.13 16.56 7.14
CA MET A 64 4.56 16.32 6.92
C MET A 64 4.99 16.66 5.48
N GLU A 65 4.13 17.27 4.67
CA GLU A 65 4.42 17.80 3.34
C GLU A 65 4.99 16.74 2.37
N GLY A 66 4.53 15.49 2.49
CA GLY A 66 5.03 14.37 1.69
C GLY A 66 6.44 13.90 2.07
N LYS A 67 6.98 14.28 3.24
CA LYS A 67 8.31 13.82 3.70
C LYS A 67 8.37 12.30 3.77
N THR A 68 9.52 11.77 3.35
CA THR A 68 9.83 10.34 3.43
C THR A 68 10.60 10.04 4.71
N PHE A 69 10.08 9.11 5.51
CA PHE A 69 10.74 8.49 6.65
C PHE A 69 11.26 7.12 6.22
N THR A 70 12.57 7.00 6.06
CA THR A 70 13.22 5.74 5.72
C THR A 70 13.70 5.03 6.98
N ILE A 71 13.20 3.82 7.20
CA ILE A 71 13.64 2.92 8.27
C ILE A 71 14.75 2.05 7.70
N LEU A 72 15.95 2.17 8.26
CA LEU A 72 17.06 1.29 7.92
C LEU A 72 16.88 -0.03 8.68
N ALA A 73 16.72 -1.13 7.94
CA ALA A 73 16.60 -2.48 8.48
C ALA A 73 17.85 -3.29 8.10
N GLU A 74 18.32 -4.12 9.02
CA GLU A 74 19.38 -5.09 8.73
C GLU A 74 18.73 -6.46 8.62
N ASP A 75 18.86 -7.09 7.45
CA ASP A 75 18.39 -8.44 7.26
C ASP A 75 19.44 -9.43 7.75
N TRP A 76 18.96 -10.59 8.20
CA TRP A 76 19.85 -11.66 8.58
C TRP A 76 20.41 -12.33 7.30
N TRP A 77 21.56 -11.85 6.82
CA TRP A 77 22.16 -12.26 5.54
C TRP A 77 22.34 -13.79 5.37
N THR A 78 22.45 -14.54 6.46
CA THR A 78 22.58 -16.01 6.44
C THR A 78 21.27 -16.77 6.63
N TYR A 79 20.17 -16.11 7.00
CA TYR A 79 18.93 -16.78 7.39
C TYR A 79 17.68 -15.94 7.10
N ALA A 80 17.16 -16.09 5.88
CA ALA A 80 16.00 -15.38 5.37
C ALA A 80 14.75 -15.36 6.28
N PRO A 81 14.41 -16.41 7.07
CA PRO A 81 13.25 -16.35 7.96
C PRO A 81 13.34 -15.33 9.11
N LEU A 82 14.52 -14.73 9.36
CA LEU A 82 14.69 -13.63 10.30
C LEU A 82 14.78 -12.26 9.61
N ALA A 83 14.60 -12.19 8.28
CA ALA A 83 14.49 -10.92 7.58
C ALA A 83 13.21 -10.19 8.02
N ILE A 84 13.28 -8.86 8.10
CA ILE A 84 12.17 -8.04 8.61
C ILE A 84 11.28 -7.63 7.44
N THR A 85 10.24 -8.40 7.12
CA THR A 85 9.45 -8.16 5.90
C THR A 85 8.19 -7.31 6.11
N ASP A 86 7.96 -6.80 7.31
CA ASP A 86 6.68 -6.22 7.74
C ASP A 86 6.75 -4.72 8.08
N ILE A 87 7.83 -4.02 7.70
CA ILE A 87 7.99 -2.58 7.93
C ILE A 87 7.21 -1.75 6.92
N ALA A 88 7.53 -1.86 5.62
CA ALA A 88 6.86 -1.06 4.59
C ALA A 88 6.38 -1.91 3.39
N PRO A 89 5.46 -2.86 3.61
CA PRO A 89 4.88 -3.62 2.50
C PRO A 89 4.23 -2.69 1.48
N SER A 90 4.49 -2.99 0.20
CA SER A 90 4.03 -2.20 -0.94
C SER A 90 2.59 -2.49 -1.33
N GLU A 91 2.08 -3.68 -1.00
CA GLU A 91 0.73 -4.14 -1.32
C GLU A 91 0.20 -5.17 -0.32
N MET A 92 -1.11 -5.36 -0.32
CA MET A 92 -1.76 -6.47 0.38
C MET A 92 -1.58 -7.77 -0.42
N ASN A 93 -1.33 -8.88 0.27
CA ASN A 93 -1.10 -10.19 -0.34
C ASN A 93 -1.95 -11.31 0.30
N GLY A 94 -2.81 -10.98 1.27
CA GLY A 94 -3.66 -11.93 1.98
C GLY A 94 -3.00 -12.58 3.20
N GLU A 95 -1.71 -12.33 3.45
CA GLU A 95 -1.05 -12.71 4.68
C GLU A 95 -1.44 -11.74 5.81
N VAL A 96 -1.82 -12.28 6.97
CA VAL A 96 -2.33 -11.51 8.10
C VAL A 96 -1.35 -10.43 8.58
N LEU A 97 -0.06 -10.74 8.67
CA LEU A 97 0.96 -9.79 9.14
C LEU A 97 1.24 -8.71 8.10
N ASN A 98 1.48 -9.09 6.84
CA ASN A 98 1.67 -8.16 5.74
C ASN A 98 0.50 -7.17 5.61
N ASP A 99 -0.73 -7.69 5.55
CA ASP A 99 -1.92 -6.86 5.35
C ASP A 99 -2.18 -5.92 6.54
N ALA A 100 -1.89 -6.38 7.77
CA ALA A 100 -1.97 -5.53 8.96
C ALA A 100 -0.94 -4.39 8.93
N SER A 101 0.30 -4.68 8.52
CA SER A 101 1.35 -3.66 8.36
C SER A 101 1.03 -2.69 7.22
N PHE A 102 0.52 -3.18 6.08
CA PHE A 102 0.10 -2.34 4.97
C PHE A 102 -0.99 -1.35 5.36
N ARG A 103 -2.04 -1.82 6.06
CA ARG A 103 -3.13 -0.96 6.55
C ARG A 103 -2.63 0.07 7.54
N ARG A 104 -1.77 -0.34 8.49
CA ARG A 104 -1.17 0.57 9.47
C ARG A 104 -0.36 1.66 8.78
N ARG A 105 0.50 1.29 7.84
CA ARG A 105 1.32 2.23 7.07
C ARG A 105 0.45 3.22 6.29
N SER A 106 -0.54 2.71 5.56
CA SER A 106 -1.45 3.53 4.76
C SER A 106 -2.20 4.55 5.61
N ALA A 107 -2.75 4.12 6.75
CA ALA A 107 -3.47 5.01 7.67
C ALA A 107 -2.58 6.13 8.22
N ILE A 108 -1.33 5.83 8.58
CA ILE A 108 -0.37 6.84 9.05
C ILE A 108 0.06 7.77 7.92
N SER A 109 0.40 7.23 6.76
CA SER A 109 0.79 8.01 5.58
C SER A 109 -0.30 8.98 5.13
N GLU A 110 -1.56 8.56 5.16
CA GLU A 110 -2.71 9.43 4.86
C GLU A 110 -2.91 10.49 5.94
N LYS A 111 -2.92 10.10 7.22
CA LYS A 111 -3.16 11.01 8.36
C LYS A 111 -2.14 12.15 8.44
N TYR A 112 -0.88 11.87 8.13
CA TYR A 112 0.22 12.82 8.30
C TYR A 112 0.78 13.35 6.98
N ASN A 113 0.22 12.97 5.82
CA ASN A 113 0.76 13.28 4.50
C ASN A 113 2.27 13.00 4.43
N CYS A 114 2.65 11.75 4.66
CA CYS A 114 4.04 11.30 4.66
C CYS A 114 4.21 9.96 3.94
N VAL A 115 5.45 9.64 3.60
CA VAL A 115 5.83 8.34 3.04
C VAL A 115 6.66 7.59 4.08
N ILE A 116 6.27 6.37 4.40
CA ILE A 116 7.10 5.44 5.18
C ILE A 116 7.69 4.43 4.20
N ASN A 117 9.01 4.30 4.24
CA ASN A 117 9.80 3.40 3.42
C ASN A 117 10.79 2.62 4.29
N ASP A 118 11.23 1.45 3.85
CA ASP A 118 12.35 0.72 4.41
C ASP A 118 13.52 0.63 3.42
N GLU A 119 14.72 0.57 3.97
CA GLU A 119 15.93 0.25 3.22
C GLU A 119 16.63 -0.89 3.94
N HIS A 120 16.81 -2.00 3.23
CA HIS A 120 17.38 -3.21 3.79
C HIS A 120 18.88 -3.29 3.50
N ILE A 121 19.64 -3.68 4.51
CA ILE A 121 21.04 -4.06 4.36
C ILE A 121 21.06 -5.58 4.28
N GLU A 122 21.31 -6.09 3.09
CA GLU A 122 21.35 -7.53 2.79
C GLU A 122 22.77 -8.12 2.91
N ASP A 123 23.78 -7.25 3.06
CA ASP A 123 25.22 -7.57 3.06
C ASP A 123 25.86 -7.39 4.46
N ASP A 124 27.19 -7.53 4.56
CA ASP A 124 28.02 -7.37 5.78
C ASP A 124 27.53 -6.23 6.72
N PRO A 125 27.33 -6.48 8.04
CA PRO A 125 26.93 -5.48 9.03
C PRO A 125 27.75 -4.17 9.00
N ALA A 126 29.00 -4.21 8.55
CA ALA A 126 29.83 -3.02 8.38
C ALA A 126 29.20 -1.99 7.42
N ASN A 127 28.41 -2.43 6.44
CA ASN A 127 27.71 -1.54 5.50
C ASN A 127 26.56 -0.78 6.18
N GLY A 128 25.91 -1.38 7.17
CA GLY A 128 24.82 -0.74 7.90
C GLY A 128 25.27 0.48 8.69
N THR A 129 26.42 0.37 9.37
CA THR A 129 27.02 1.48 10.13
C THR A 129 27.36 2.66 9.21
N ALA A 130 27.89 2.39 8.01
CA ALA A 130 28.23 3.43 7.03
C ALA A 130 26.99 4.15 6.50
N LYS A 131 25.91 3.43 6.19
CA LYS A 131 24.63 4.01 5.75
C LYS A 131 23.98 4.87 6.85
N LEU A 132 23.97 4.38 8.09
CA LEU A 132 23.46 5.12 9.23
C LEU A 132 24.26 6.40 9.48
N LEU A 133 25.60 6.33 9.42
CA LEU A 133 26.44 7.52 9.58
C LEU A 133 26.11 8.56 8.49
N LYS A 134 25.96 8.13 7.25
CA LYS A 134 25.59 9.00 6.13
C LYS A 134 24.23 9.66 6.35
N SER A 135 23.22 8.93 6.84
CA SER A 135 21.87 9.50 7.05
C SER A 135 21.86 10.60 8.11
N VAL A 136 22.64 10.46 9.18
CA VAL A 136 22.72 11.46 10.27
C VAL A 136 23.51 12.70 9.84
N THR A 137 24.53 12.55 9.01
CA THR A 137 25.36 13.68 8.54
C THR A 137 24.77 14.47 7.37
N ALA A 138 23.71 13.96 6.75
CA ALA A 138 23.07 14.59 5.58
C ALA A 138 22.00 15.64 5.94
N GLY A 139 21.62 15.74 7.22
CA GLY A 139 20.73 16.79 7.75
C GLY A 139 21.52 17.96 8.32
#